data_AF-A0A3B8UPZ8-F1
#
_entry.id   AF-A0A3B8UPZ8-F1
#
_cell.length_a   1.000
_cell.length_b   1.000
_cell.length_c   1.000
_cell.angle_alpha   90.00
_cell.angle_beta   90.00
_cell.angle_gamma   90.00
#
_symmetry.space_group_name_H-M   'P 1'
#
loop_
_entity.id
_entity.type
_entity.pdbx_description
1 polymer ?
#
loop_
_entity_poly.entity_id
_entity_poly.type
_entity_poly.pdbx_seq_one_letter_code
_entity_poly.pdbx_strand_id
1 'polypeptide(L)'
;MKAIFKKSSKSIWACLLAVVMAVSIIVPVSVKSAKADVVKPEKIEATGWLESAYVEWSTDYKADSYNAYVKEKDGEYVKLDDELIRHYKTDKDYYRADALGLKEGTYIMKIVPVKDGKEVASKALETEEIAVASHDRSGFAFSSDSKYKTGSGAYNDDGTLKQDAVVLYVTKDTAKTVTMTVKTDTNKTTKCVGIQSIIDALQKGKETRPVDVRIIGTVTKNDLDKISSSSEGLQVKGKSAYSDMKLTIEGVGSDACIKDFGILVRNAANVEIRNLSVLNFMDDGISIDTSNCNIWVHNLDIYYGQAGSDSDQKKGDGSIDVKKSQYCTISYNHFFDSGKCGLVDATPADSGYSDYLTYHHNWF
;
A
#
# COMPACT_ATOMS: atom_id res chain seq x y z
N MET A 1 -53.71 -16.76 -78.82
CA MET A 1 -54.27 -17.46 -77.64
C MET A 1 -53.58 -18.82 -77.55
N LYS A 2 -52.84 -19.03 -76.44
CA LYS A 2 -52.09 -20.20 -75.94
C LYS A 2 -51.47 -21.21 -76.92
N ALA A 3 -50.14 -21.33 -76.75
CA ALA A 3 -49.21 -22.18 -77.48
C ALA A 3 -49.42 -23.68 -77.25
N ILE A 4 -48.96 -24.39 -78.27
CA ILE A 4 -49.04 -25.81 -78.51
C ILE A 4 -47.67 -26.46 -78.19
N PHE A 5 -47.74 -27.76 -77.95
CA PHE A 5 -46.76 -28.79 -78.29
C PHE A 5 -45.92 -29.43 -77.18
N LYS A 6 -45.82 -30.74 -77.39
CA LYS A 6 -45.66 -31.85 -76.48
C LYS A 6 -44.40 -32.58 -76.93
N LYS A 7 -43.48 -32.77 -75.98
CA LYS A 7 -42.66 -33.95 -75.66
C LYS A 7 -42.00 -34.79 -76.77
N SER A 8 -40.74 -35.15 -76.47
CA SER A 8 -39.88 -36.26 -76.97
C SER A 8 -38.79 -35.78 -77.94
N SER A 9 -37.50 -36.10 -77.84
CA SER A 9 -36.79 -37.23 -77.22
C SER A 9 -35.33 -36.89 -76.86
N LYS A 10 -34.78 -37.69 -75.95
CA LYS A 10 -33.39 -37.99 -75.57
C LYS A 10 -32.24 -37.54 -76.51
N SER A 11 -31.13 -37.27 -75.82
CA SER A 11 -29.71 -37.42 -76.21
C SER A 11 -28.95 -36.12 -76.40
N ILE A 12 -27.71 -36.15 -75.90
CA ILE A 12 -26.65 -35.14 -76.03
C ILE A 12 -26.84 -33.95 -75.08
N TRP A 13 -26.16 -34.00 -73.93
CA TRP A 13 -25.29 -32.94 -73.39
C TRP A 13 -24.80 -33.37 -71.99
N ALA A 14 -24.04 -34.46 -71.98
CA ALA A 14 -23.28 -34.96 -70.82
C ALA A 14 -21.83 -34.44 -70.80
N CYS A 15 -21.55 -33.27 -71.38
CA CYS A 15 -20.18 -32.75 -71.53
C CYS A 15 -19.99 -31.30 -71.07
N LEU A 16 -20.86 -30.78 -70.19
CA LEU A 16 -20.68 -29.45 -69.58
C LEU A 16 -20.57 -29.45 -68.05
N LEU A 17 -20.10 -30.56 -67.48
CA LEU A 17 -19.81 -30.66 -66.04
C LEU A 17 -18.36 -31.07 -65.73
N ALA A 18 -17.47 -31.08 -66.72
CA ALA A 18 -16.09 -31.58 -66.57
C ALA A 18 -14.97 -30.60 -66.96
N VAL A 19 -15.27 -29.34 -67.33
CA VAL A 19 -14.22 -28.37 -67.73
C VAL A 19 -14.46 -26.99 -67.12
N VAL A 20 -14.59 -26.91 -65.80
CA VAL A 20 -14.09 -25.78 -64.98
C VAL A 20 -13.61 -26.36 -63.65
N MET A 21 -12.68 -27.31 -63.74
CA MET A 21 -12.02 -27.94 -62.58
C MET A 21 -10.49 -27.80 -62.72
N ALA A 22 -10.02 -26.64 -63.15
CA ALA A 22 -8.58 -26.40 -63.34
C ALA A 22 -8.18 -24.91 -63.37
N VAL A 23 -8.71 -24.06 -62.49
CA VAL A 23 -7.96 -22.88 -61.99
C VAL A 23 -8.47 -22.56 -60.58
N SER A 24 -8.22 -23.47 -59.64
CA SER A 24 -8.22 -23.09 -58.23
C SER A 24 -6.93 -22.30 -58.03
N ILE A 25 -7.00 -20.97 -58.11
CA ILE A 25 -5.94 -20.12 -57.58
C ILE A 25 -5.93 -20.41 -56.08
N ILE A 26 -5.09 -21.35 -55.65
CA ILE A 26 -4.65 -21.44 -54.28
C ILE A 26 -3.82 -20.17 -54.08
N VAL A 27 -4.48 -19.08 -53.70
CA VAL A 27 -3.76 -18.02 -53.01
C VAL A 27 -3.29 -18.71 -51.74
N PRO A 28 -1.98 -18.85 -51.50
CA PRO A 28 -1.54 -19.23 -50.18
C PRO A 28 -1.95 -18.06 -49.29
N VAL A 29 -3.13 -18.15 -48.68
CA VAL A 29 -3.41 -17.41 -47.47
C VAL A 29 -2.43 -18.02 -46.49
N SER A 30 -1.21 -17.46 -46.46
CA SER A 30 -0.38 -17.53 -45.29
C SER A 30 -1.20 -16.88 -44.20
N VAL A 31 -2.04 -17.68 -43.54
CA VAL A 31 -2.41 -17.43 -42.16
C VAL A 31 -1.09 -17.57 -41.42
N LYS A 32 -0.26 -16.51 -41.49
CA LYS A 32 0.64 -16.22 -40.38
C LYS A 32 -0.33 -16.19 -39.21
N SER A 33 -0.32 -17.20 -38.35
CA SER A 33 -0.93 -17.02 -37.04
C SER A 33 -0.26 -15.75 -36.54
N ALA A 34 -1.00 -14.64 -36.48
CA ALA A 34 -0.48 -13.44 -35.86
C ALA A 34 -0.01 -13.94 -34.49
N LYS A 35 1.30 -13.84 -34.22
CA LYS A 35 1.77 -14.08 -32.86
C LYS A 35 0.89 -13.17 -32.02
N ALA A 36 0.20 -13.76 -31.06
CA ALA A 36 -0.82 -13.03 -30.35
C ALA A 36 -0.09 -11.91 -29.59
N ASP A 37 -0.22 -10.68 -30.08
CA ASP A 37 0.51 -9.52 -29.56
C ASP A 37 -0.09 -9.04 -28.24
N VAL A 38 0.74 -8.34 -27.46
CA VAL A 38 0.32 -7.64 -26.24
C VAL A 38 -0.86 -6.72 -26.56
N VAL A 39 -1.89 -6.79 -25.72
CA VAL A 39 -3.10 -5.97 -25.85
C VAL A 39 -3.06 -4.80 -24.88
N LYS A 40 -3.86 -3.77 -25.17
CA LYS A 40 -4.03 -2.65 -24.24
C LYS A 40 -4.81 -3.16 -23.03
N PRO A 41 -4.33 -2.95 -21.80
CA PRO A 41 -5.11 -3.31 -20.61
C PRO A 41 -6.42 -2.55 -20.54
N GLU A 42 -7.47 -3.22 -20.09
CA GLU A 42 -8.76 -2.62 -19.81
C GLU A 42 -8.78 -2.12 -18.36
N LYS A 43 -9.12 -0.83 -18.17
CA LYS A 43 -9.30 -0.25 -16.85
C LYS A 43 -10.48 -0.90 -16.16
N ILE A 44 -10.27 -1.38 -14.93
CA ILE A 44 -11.31 -1.87 -14.04
C ILE A 44 -11.78 -0.71 -13.16
N GLU A 45 -10.84 -0.05 -12.49
CA GLU A 45 -11.10 1.08 -11.61
C GLU A 45 -9.92 2.07 -11.64
N ALA A 46 -10.19 3.36 -11.42
CA ALA A 46 -9.17 4.35 -11.12
C ALA A 46 -9.78 5.41 -10.19
N THR A 47 -9.26 5.50 -8.97
CA THR A 47 -9.84 6.31 -7.90
C THR A 47 -8.73 6.94 -7.06
N GLY A 48 -8.99 8.13 -6.52
CA GLY A 48 -8.10 8.83 -5.61
C GLY A 48 -8.67 8.88 -4.20
N TRP A 49 -7.80 9.03 -3.22
CA TRP A 49 -8.17 9.10 -1.82
C TRP A 49 -7.28 10.12 -1.07
N LEU A 50 -6.87 9.83 0.16
CA LEU A 50 -6.04 10.70 0.98
C LEU A 50 -4.60 10.45 0.55
N GLU A 51 -4.00 11.48 -0.05
CA GLU A 51 -2.58 11.53 -0.45
C GLU A 51 -2.13 10.36 -1.34
N SER A 52 -3.09 9.76 -2.04
CA SER A 52 -2.91 8.56 -2.82
C SER A 52 -3.90 8.46 -3.97
N ALA A 53 -3.50 7.74 -5.01
CA ALA A 53 -4.35 7.37 -6.13
C ALA A 53 -4.01 5.94 -6.57
N TYR A 54 -5.00 5.19 -7.05
CA TYR A 54 -4.75 3.86 -7.59
C TYR A 54 -5.48 3.63 -8.91
N VAL A 55 -5.00 2.63 -9.64
CA VAL A 55 -5.64 2.09 -10.83
C VAL A 55 -5.58 0.58 -10.81
N GLU A 56 -6.69 -0.05 -11.19
CA GLU A 56 -6.83 -1.49 -11.40
C GLU A 56 -7.08 -1.78 -12.88
N TRP A 57 -6.48 -2.83 -13.42
CA TRP A 57 -6.63 -3.20 -14.82
C TRP A 57 -6.60 -4.71 -15.07
N SER A 58 -7.19 -5.11 -16.19
CA SER A 58 -7.25 -6.49 -16.65
C SER A 58 -5.86 -7.07 -16.92
N THR A 59 -5.65 -8.35 -16.58
CA THR A 59 -4.43 -9.07 -16.91
C THR A 59 -4.33 -9.41 -18.40
N ASP A 60 -3.27 -8.95 -19.07
CA ASP A 60 -2.79 -9.54 -20.33
C ASP A 60 -1.61 -10.49 -20.07
N TYR A 61 -1.86 -11.79 -20.18
CA TYR A 61 -0.83 -12.84 -19.99
C TYR A 61 0.27 -12.85 -21.06
N LYS A 62 0.17 -12.00 -22.08
CA LYS A 62 1.23 -11.83 -23.08
C LYS A 62 2.24 -10.78 -22.67
N ALA A 63 1.85 -9.83 -21.82
CA ALA A 63 2.78 -8.90 -21.19
C ALA A 63 3.61 -9.65 -20.13
N ASP A 64 4.90 -9.33 -20.04
CA ASP A 64 5.78 -9.93 -19.05
C ASP A 64 5.66 -9.20 -17.70
N SER A 65 5.40 -7.89 -17.74
CA SER A 65 5.13 -7.02 -16.59
C SER A 65 4.45 -5.72 -17.05
N TYR A 66 4.27 -4.78 -16.13
CA TYR A 66 3.79 -3.42 -16.40
C TYR A 66 4.69 -2.41 -15.69
N ASN A 67 4.86 -1.24 -16.32
CA ASN A 67 5.32 -0.05 -15.63
C ASN A 67 4.12 0.86 -15.36
N ALA A 68 4.11 1.50 -14.20
CA ALA A 68 3.09 2.47 -13.82
C ALA A 68 3.73 3.84 -13.61
N TYR A 69 2.98 4.88 -13.96
CA TYR A 69 3.40 6.27 -13.84
C TYR A 69 2.25 7.09 -13.29
N VAL A 70 2.59 8.16 -12.56
CA VAL A 70 1.65 9.17 -12.10
C VAL A 70 2.17 10.55 -12.46
N LYS A 71 1.26 11.46 -12.81
CA LYS A 71 1.56 12.89 -12.91
C LYS A 71 0.44 13.68 -12.27
N GLU A 72 0.77 14.84 -11.72
CA GLU A 72 -0.23 15.89 -11.57
C GLU A 72 -0.71 16.31 -12.97
N LYS A 73 -1.95 16.77 -13.11
CA LYS A 73 -2.62 17.06 -14.39
C LYS A 73 -1.71 17.79 -15.40
N ASP A 74 -1.05 18.85 -14.93
CA ASP A 74 -0.15 19.72 -15.71
C ASP A 74 1.34 19.45 -15.45
N GLY A 75 1.66 18.33 -14.79
CA GLY A 75 3.01 17.91 -14.45
C GLY A 75 3.61 16.86 -15.39
N GLU A 76 4.77 16.36 -15.00
CA GLU A 76 5.48 15.29 -15.71
C GLU A 76 5.20 13.93 -15.07
N TYR A 77 5.24 12.87 -15.89
CA TYR A 77 5.10 11.50 -15.40
C TYR A 77 6.33 11.08 -14.59
N VAL A 78 6.08 10.65 -13.36
CA VAL A 78 7.03 9.97 -12.49
C VAL A 78 6.71 8.49 -12.51
N LYS A 79 7.72 7.64 -12.75
CA LYS A 79 7.56 6.19 -12.67
C LYS A 79 7.37 5.79 -11.21
N LEU A 80 6.39 4.94 -10.94
CA LEU A 80 6.23 4.30 -9.64
C LEU A 80 7.27 3.19 -9.44
N ASP A 81 7.60 2.92 -8.17
CA ASP A 81 8.40 1.76 -7.82
C ASP A 81 7.66 0.47 -8.16
N ASP A 82 8.40 -0.56 -8.59
CA ASP A 82 7.81 -1.78 -9.11
C ASP A 82 7.04 -2.55 -8.01
N GLU A 83 7.43 -2.41 -6.74
CA GLU A 83 6.74 -2.97 -5.57
C GLU A 83 5.30 -2.44 -5.40
N LEU A 84 5.00 -1.27 -5.95
CA LEU A 84 3.67 -0.69 -5.92
C LEU A 84 2.76 -1.25 -7.03
N ILE A 85 3.27 -2.10 -7.92
CA ILE A 85 2.53 -2.77 -8.99
C ILE A 85 2.30 -4.23 -8.61
N ARG A 86 1.06 -4.60 -8.30
CA ARG A 86 0.73 -5.90 -7.69
C ARG A 86 -0.26 -6.67 -8.54
N HIS A 87 -0.03 -7.98 -8.67
CA HIS A 87 -0.90 -8.89 -9.40
C HIS A 87 -1.77 -9.68 -8.41
N TYR A 88 -3.07 -9.43 -8.43
CA TYR A 88 -4.04 -10.14 -7.61
C TYR A 88 -4.61 -11.32 -8.42
N LYS A 89 -4.31 -12.54 -7.95
CA LYS A 89 -4.86 -13.79 -8.48
C LYS A 89 -5.86 -14.38 -7.49
N THR A 90 -6.98 -13.67 -7.34
CA THR A 90 -8.07 -14.04 -6.42
C THR A 90 -9.24 -14.64 -7.20
N ASP A 91 -10.49 -14.38 -6.80
CA ASP A 91 -11.68 -14.61 -7.63
C ASP A 91 -11.68 -13.69 -8.87
N LYS A 92 -10.95 -12.57 -8.80
CA LYS A 92 -10.62 -11.70 -9.92
C LYS A 92 -9.11 -11.78 -10.21
N ASP A 93 -8.75 -11.89 -11.49
CA ASP A 93 -7.37 -11.83 -11.97
C ASP A 93 -7.12 -10.44 -12.58
N TYR A 94 -6.40 -9.60 -11.84
CA TYR A 94 -6.17 -8.21 -12.20
C TYR A 94 -4.87 -7.67 -11.59
N TYR A 95 -4.38 -6.59 -12.16
CA TYR A 95 -3.27 -5.83 -11.59
C TYR A 95 -3.77 -4.54 -10.95
N ARG A 96 -3.03 -4.06 -9.96
CA ARG A 96 -3.25 -2.77 -9.31
C ARG A 96 -1.93 -2.02 -9.15
N ALA A 97 -1.97 -0.70 -9.26
CA ALA A 97 -0.88 0.19 -8.88
C ALA A 97 -1.38 1.31 -7.98
N ASP A 98 -0.62 1.64 -6.94
CA ASP A 98 -0.94 2.72 -5.99
C ASP A 98 0.19 3.75 -6.00
N ALA A 99 -0.14 4.98 -6.35
CA ALA A 99 0.72 6.14 -6.16
C ALA A 99 0.46 6.72 -4.76
N LEU A 100 1.51 6.86 -3.96
CA LEU A 100 1.46 7.33 -2.57
C LEU A 100 2.30 8.58 -2.40
N GLY A 101 1.98 9.37 -1.38
CA GLY A 101 2.69 10.62 -1.08
C GLY A 101 2.36 11.73 -2.07
N LEU A 102 1.13 11.74 -2.54
CA LEU A 102 0.61 12.77 -3.44
C LEU A 102 0.08 13.94 -2.63
N LYS A 103 0.38 15.15 -3.08
CA LYS A 103 -0.26 16.35 -2.56
C LYS A 103 -1.74 16.35 -2.95
N GLU A 104 -2.58 17.08 -2.21
CA GLU A 104 -3.93 17.38 -2.68
C GLU A 104 -3.89 18.02 -4.08
N GLY A 105 -4.68 17.48 -5.00
CA GLY A 105 -4.65 17.90 -6.40
C GLY A 105 -5.37 16.94 -7.34
N THR A 106 -5.13 17.13 -8.63
CA THR A 106 -5.72 16.29 -9.70
C THR A 106 -4.61 15.58 -10.46
N TYR A 107 -4.74 14.27 -10.60
CA TYR A 107 -3.70 13.39 -11.11
C TYR A 107 -4.18 12.53 -12.27
N ILE A 108 -3.23 12.05 -13.08
CA ILE A 108 -3.46 11.09 -14.15
C ILE A 108 -2.46 9.96 -13.98
N MET A 109 -2.94 8.71 -13.98
CA MET A 109 -2.10 7.52 -13.96
C MET A 109 -1.98 6.93 -15.36
N LYS A 110 -0.82 6.33 -15.65
CA LYS A 110 -0.53 5.67 -16.92
C LYS A 110 0.14 4.33 -16.69
N ILE A 111 -0.40 3.29 -17.30
CA ILE A 111 0.08 1.92 -17.23
C ILE A 111 0.58 1.50 -18.60
N VAL A 112 1.81 0.99 -18.67
CA VAL A 112 2.45 0.60 -19.92
C VAL A 112 2.87 -0.87 -19.82
N PRO A 113 2.31 -1.77 -20.65
CA PRO A 113 2.76 -3.16 -20.71
C PRO A 113 4.24 -3.24 -21.12
N VAL A 114 4.95 -4.19 -20.54
CA VAL A 114 6.34 -4.49 -20.88
C VAL A 114 6.41 -5.86 -21.54
N LYS A 115 7.13 -5.93 -22.66
CA LYS A 115 7.42 -7.18 -23.38
C LYS A 115 8.87 -7.24 -23.80
N ASP A 116 9.53 -8.36 -23.54
CA ASP A 116 10.96 -8.57 -23.86
C ASP A 116 11.84 -7.44 -23.30
N GLY A 117 11.51 -6.98 -22.08
CA GLY A 117 12.20 -5.90 -21.37
C GLY A 117 11.95 -4.49 -21.92
N LYS A 118 10.98 -4.29 -22.82
CA LYS A 118 10.66 -2.99 -23.41
C LYS A 118 9.20 -2.63 -23.24
N GLU A 119 8.95 -1.36 -22.98
CA GLU A 119 7.59 -0.82 -22.97
C GLU A 119 6.94 -0.88 -24.34
N VAL A 120 5.70 -1.38 -24.38
CA VAL A 120 4.83 -1.36 -25.55
C VAL A 120 3.94 -0.12 -25.46
N ALA A 121 4.55 1.07 -25.62
CA ALA A 121 3.88 2.37 -25.39
C ALA A 121 2.57 2.56 -26.18
N SER A 122 2.45 1.96 -27.37
CA SER A 122 1.22 2.00 -28.18
C SER A 122 0.02 1.26 -27.54
N LYS A 123 0.26 0.51 -26.45
CA LYS A 123 -0.72 -0.22 -25.65
C LYS A 123 -0.90 0.37 -24.26
N ALA A 124 -0.42 1.59 -24.02
CA ALA A 124 -0.60 2.26 -22.73
C ALA A 124 -2.10 2.46 -22.41
N LEU A 125 -2.44 2.23 -21.15
CA LEU A 125 -3.68 2.64 -20.53
C LEU A 125 -3.41 3.94 -19.77
N GLU A 126 -4.21 4.97 -20.02
CA GLU A 126 -4.17 6.24 -19.30
C GLU A 126 -5.54 6.46 -18.66
N THR A 127 -5.56 6.89 -17.40
CA THR A 127 -6.80 7.16 -16.68
C THR A 127 -7.36 8.53 -17.07
N GLU A 128 -8.61 8.77 -16.70
CA GLU A 128 -9.14 10.11 -16.59
C GLU A 128 -8.48 10.84 -15.38
N GLU A 129 -8.89 12.09 -15.15
CA GLU A 129 -8.48 12.87 -13.99
C GLU A 129 -8.98 12.25 -12.69
N ILE A 130 -8.05 12.03 -11.76
CA ILE A 130 -8.27 11.46 -10.43
C ILE A 130 -8.08 12.56 -9.40
N ALA A 131 -9.10 12.84 -8.59
CA ALA A 131 -9.00 13.78 -7.48
C ALA A 131 -8.34 13.12 -6.27
N VAL A 132 -7.34 13.79 -5.68
CA VAL A 132 -6.63 13.37 -4.47
C VAL A 132 -6.84 14.46 -3.41
N ALA A 133 -7.15 14.05 -2.18
CA ALA A 133 -7.35 14.94 -1.04
C ALA A 133 -6.21 14.83 -0.02
N SER A 134 -6.02 15.83 0.84
CA SER A 134 -5.06 15.73 1.95
C SER A 134 -5.63 14.96 3.15
N HIS A 135 -4.78 14.30 3.93
CA HIS A 135 -5.19 13.82 5.26
C HIS A 135 -5.56 14.98 6.20
N ASP A 136 -6.55 14.76 7.07
CA ASP A 136 -6.94 15.72 8.11
C ASP A 136 -5.90 15.74 9.24
N ARG A 137 -4.99 16.72 9.18
CA ARG A 137 -3.95 16.98 10.20
C ARG A 137 -4.46 17.83 11.37
N SER A 138 -5.72 17.64 11.78
CA SER A 138 -6.24 18.25 13.01
C SER A 138 -5.80 17.48 14.26
N GLY A 139 -5.92 18.13 15.41
CA GLY A 139 -5.58 17.55 16.71
C GLY A 139 -4.16 17.81 17.19
N PHE A 140 -3.86 17.30 18.38
CA PHE A 140 -2.68 17.72 19.13
C PHE A 140 -1.36 17.19 18.58
N ALA A 141 -1.34 16.14 17.76
CA ALA A 141 -0.12 15.71 17.06
C ALA A 141 0.49 16.81 16.17
N PHE A 142 -0.31 17.82 15.78
CA PHE A 142 0.08 18.95 14.93
C PHE A 142 0.03 20.30 15.64
N SER A 143 -0.14 20.31 16.97
CA SER A 143 -0.23 21.56 17.74
C SER A 143 1.05 22.40 17.58
N SER A 144 0.90 23.71 17.44
CA SER A 144 2.03 24.65 17.46
C SER A 144 2.83 24.61 18.77
N ASP A 145 2.20 24.14 19.84
CA ASP A 145 2.79 24.02 21.18
C ASP A 145 3.50 22.69 21.41
N SER A 146 3.30 21.73 20.50
CA SER A 146 4.00 20.45 20.54
C SER A 146 5.47 20.60 20.16
N LYS A 147 6.32 19.69 20.64
CA LYS A 147 7.78 19.77 20.48
C LYS A 147 8.22 19.85 19.02
N TYR A 148 7.61 19.02 18.16
CA TYR A 148 7.98 18.92 16.74
C TYR A 148 6.99 19.60 15.80
N LYS A 149 5.83 20.06 16.32
CA LYS A 149 4.76 20.74 15.54
C LYS A 149 4.10 19.88 14.47
N THR A 150 4.52 18.63 14.31
CA THR A 150 3.98 17.70 13.33
C THR A 150 4.16 16.27 13.81
N GLY A 151 3.15 15.44 13.54
CA GLY A 151 3.19 13.99 13.66
C GLY A 151 3.37 13.26 12.34
N SER A 152 3.63 13.96 11.23
CA SER A 152 3.65 13.42 9.85
C SER A 152 4.87 12.52 9.53
N GLY A 153 5.64 12.04 10.52
CA GLY A 153 6.71 11.06 10.34
C GLY A 153 7.67 11.37 9.18
N ALA A 154 7.61 10.55 8.13
CA ALA A 154 8.41 10.65 6.90
C ALA A 154 7.88 11.63 5.84
N TYR A 155 6.69 12.17 6.04
CA TYR A 155 5.99 13.05 5.11
C TYR A 155 6.03 14.52 5.53
N ASN A 156 5.90 15.41 4.56
CA ASN A 156 5.56 16.81 4.78
C ASN A 156 4.08 16.93 5.14
N ASP A 157 3.68 18.05 5.74
CA ASP A 157 2.28 18.28 6.13
C ASP A 157 1.35 18.52 4.92
N ASP A 158 1.89 18.56 3.69
CA ASP A 158 1.12 18.57 2.45
C ASP A 158 0.95 17.19 1.81
N GLY A 159 1.45 16.13 2.46
CA GLY A 159 1.34 14.75 2.04
C GLY A 159 2.46 14.24 1.15
N THR A 160 3.39 15.09 0.73
CA THR A 160 4.56 14.64 -0.05
C THR A 160 5.63 14.02 0.84
N LEU A 161 6.39 13.04 0.32
CA LEU A 161 7.56 12.52 1.04
C LEU A 161 8.57 13.66 1.31
N LYS A 162 9.12 13.70 2.52
CA LYS A 162 10.21 14.61 2.85
C LYS A 162 11.43 14.32 1.96
N GLN A 163 12.23 15.36 1.71
CA GLN A 163 13.47 15.21 0.96
C GLN A 163 14.38 14.13 1.58
N ASP A 164 14.98 13.32 0.71
CA ASP A 164 15.89 12.21 1.05
C ASP A 164 15.26 11.13 1.96
N ALA A 165 13.93 11.05 2.04
CA ALA A 165 13.25 9.98 2.74
C ALA A 165 13.65 8.61 2.17
N VAL A 166 13.89 7.66 3.06
CA VAL A 166 14.18 6.26 2.70
C VAL A 166 12.88 5.47 2.77
N VAL A 167 12.40 5.02 1.63
CA VAL A 167 11.21 4.17 1.52
C VAL A 167 11.62 2.69 1.57
N LEU A 168 10.97 1.93 2.45
CA LEU A 168 11.22 0.50 2.66
C LEU A 168 9.95 -0.28 2.33
N TYR A 169 10.02 -1.16 1.33
CA TYR A 169 8.92 -2.04 0.96
C TYR A 169 9.00 -3.37 1.72
N VAL A 170 7.99 -3.62 2.55
CA VAL A 170 7.94 -4.76 3.47
C VAL A 170 6.76 -5.65 3.12
N THR A 171 7.06 -6.85 2.67
CA THR A 171 6.10 -7.92 2.37
C THR A 171 6.41 -9.13 3.27
N LYS A 172 5.56 -10.17 3.23
CA LYS A 172 5.87 -11.45 3.89
C LYS A 172 7.24 -12.03 3.49
N ASP A 173 7.68 -11.76 2.26
CA ASP A 173 8.92 -12.32 1.69
C ASP A 173 10.13 -11.42 1.96
N THR A 174 9.92 -10.11 2.16
CA THR A 174 11.01 -9.13 2.37
C THR A 174 11.19 -8.68 3.81
N ALA A 175 10.26 -8.95 4.72
CA ALA A 175 10.32 -8.43 6.09
C ALA A 175 11.60 -8.82 6.86
N LYS A 176 12.18 -10.00 6.60
CA LYS A 176 13.48 -10.43 7.18
C LYS A 176 14.71 -9.92 6.44
N THR A 177 14.54 -9.48 5.20
CA THR A 177 15.64 -9.29 4.25
C THR A 177 15.78 -7.85 3.74
N VAL A 178 14.76 -7.01 3.95
CA VAL A 178 14.80 -5.57 3.65
C VAL A 178 16.01 -4.95 4.33
N THR A 179 16.72 -4.08 3.61
CA THR A 179 17.98 -3.51 4.11
C THR A 179 17.98 -2.00 4.08
N MET A 180 18.60 -1.41 5.08
CA MET A 180 18.92 0.02 5.10
C MET A 180 20.32 0.20 5.69
N THR A 181 21.11 1.10 5.11
CA THR A 181 22.33 1.59 5.77
C THR A 181 21.96 2.79 6.63
N VAL A 182 21.97 2.60 7.94
CA VAL A 182 21.52 3.58 8.94
C VAL A 182 22.73 4.30 9.52
N LYS A 183 22.67 5.63 9.65
CA LYS A 183 23.67 6.38 10.42
C LYS A 183 23.45 6.14 11.92
N THR A 184 24.41 5.47 12.56
CA THR A 184 24.32 5.07 13.98
C THR A 184 25.25 5.88 14.89
N ASP A 185 26.18 6.63 14.30
CA ASP A 185 27.03 7.63 14.97
C ASP A 185 27.37 8.78 14.01
N THR A 186 28.04 9.83 14.49
CA THR A 186 28.46 11.00 13.72
C THR A 186 29.19 10.62 12.42
N ASN A 187 30.07 9.61 12.49
CA ASN A 187 30.91 9.14 11.38
C ASN A 187 30.76 7.64 11.10
N LYS A 188 29.68 7.01 11.60
CA LYS A 188 29.46 5.57 11.45
C LYS A 188 28.09 5.28 10.88
N THR A 189 28.07 4.45 9.85
CA THR A 189 26.86 3.81 9.35
C THR A 189 26.87 2.32 9.67
N THR A 190 25.70 1.70 9.66
CA THR A 190 25.52 0.28 9.93
C THR A 190 24.51 -0.25 8.91
N LYS A 191 24.91 -1.28 8.16
CA LYS A 191 23.98 -2.00 7.30
C LYS A 191 23.10 -2.87 8.18
N CYS A 192 21.80 -2.57 8.20
CA CYS A 192 20.80 -3.35 8.89
C CYS A 192 20.04 -4.21 7.88
N VAL A 193 19.59 -5.38 8.33
CA VAL A 193 18.80 -6.35 7.56
C VAL A 193 17.62 -6.77 8.44
N GLY A 194 16.41 -6.69 7.91
CA GLY A 194 15.16 -6.92 8.64
C GLY A 194 14.57 -5.64 9.23
N ILE A 195 13.24 -5.54 9.21
CA ILE A 195 12.51 -4.33 9.62
C ILE A 195 12.80 -3.93 11.08
N GLN A 196 12.74 -4.86 12.03
CA GLN A 196 12.97 -4.52 13.44
C GLN A 196 14.42 -4.10 13.68
N SER A 197 15.38 -4.75 13.02
CA SER A 197 16.80 -4.40 13.12
C SER A 197 17.11 -3.01 12.53
N ILE A 198 16.35 -2.56 11.52
CA ILE A 198 16.44 -1.18 11.01
C ILE A 198 15.89 -0.21 12.06
N ILE A 199 14.68 -0.45 12.60
CA ILE A 199 14.07 0.44 13.60
C ILE A 199 14.92 0.53 14.87
N ASP A 200 15.50 -0.58 15.34
CA ASP A 200 16.44 -0.60 16.47
C ASP A 200 17.67 0.30 16.23
N ALA A 201 18.13 0.40 14.98
CA ALA A 201 19.26 1.27 14.63
C ALA A 201 18.86 2.74 14.62
N LEU A 202 17.61 3.07 14.23
CA LEU A 202 17.07 4.44 14.31
C LEU A 202 17.04 4.96 15.75
N GLN A 203 16.88 4.08 16.75
CA GLN A 203 16.97 4.43 18.17
C GLN A 203 18.25 5.21 18.53
N LYS A 204 19.35 5.07 17.77
CA LYS A 204 20.58 5.83 18.04
C LYS A 204 20.41 7.35 17.86
N GLY A 205 19.38 7.81 17.15
CA GLY A 205 19.07 9.22 16.94
C GLY A 205 20.12 9.97 16.13
N LYS A 206 20.78 9.25 15.21
CA LYS A 206 21.87 9.77 14.37
C LYS A 206 21.51 9.78 12.88
N GLU A 207 20.52 8.99 12.48
CA GLU A 207 19.93 9.07 11.16
C GLU A 207 19.17 10.38 11.02
N THR A 208 19.44 11.09 9.93
CA THR A 208 18.83 12.40 9.67
C THR A 208 17.75 12.32 8.60
N ARG A 209 17.83 11.31 7.74
CA ARG A 209 16.84 11.03 6.71
C ARG A 209 15.57 10.49 7.36
N PRO A 210 14.39 10.96 6.94
CA PRO A 210 13.12 10.35 7.32
C PRO A 210 13.02 8.93 6.76
N VAL A 211 12.25 8.07 7.43
CA VAL A 211 12.10 6.66 7.03
C VAL A 211 10.63 6.33 6.91
N ASP A 212 10.23 5.86 5.74
CA ASP A 212 8.88 5.40 5.46
C ASP A 212 8.89 3.88 5.27
N VAL A 213 8.09 3.17 6.06
CA VAL A 213 7.96 1.73 6.01
C VAL A 213 6.60 1.38 5.42
N ARG A 214 6.60 0.90 4.18
CA ARG A 214 5.41 0.52 3.42
C ARG A 214 5.16 -0.98 3.54
N ILE A 215 4.12 -1.34 4.29
CA ILE A 215 3.63 -2.72 4.40
C ILE A 215 2.76 -3.03 3.17
N ILE A 216 3.11 -4.10 2.46
CA ILE A 216 2.37 -4.57 1.28
C ILE A 216 1.84 -5.98 1.55
N GLY A 217 0.53 -6.14 1.43
CA GLY A 217 -0.17 -7.37 1.77
C GLY A 217 -0.10 -7.69 3.26
N THR A 218 -0.29 -8.97 3.61
CA THR A 218 -0.21 -9.42 5.00
C THR A 218 1.22 -9.80 5.39
N VAL A 219 1.73 -9.18 6.45
CA VAL A 219 2.99 -9.55 7.13
C VAL A 219 2.63 -10.14 8.49
N THR A 220 3.06 -11.36 8.74
CA THR A 220 2.85 -12.05 10.02
C THR A 220 4.06 -11.94 10.93
N LYS A 221 3.90 -12.19 12.23
CA LYS A 221 5.03 -12.27 13.17
C LYS A 221 6.13 -13.24 12.72
N ASN A 222 5.74 -14.35 12.07
CA ASN A 222 6.68 -15.35 11.57
C ASN A 222 7.50 -14.86 10.37
N ASP A 223 7.05 -13.81 9.69
CA ASP A 223 7.75 -13.18 8.57
C ASP A 223 8.81 -12.17 9.05
N LEU A 224 8.84 -11.82 10.34
CA LEU A 224 9.84 -10.90 10.90
C LEU A 224 11.15 -11.63 11.24
N ASP A 225 12.29 -10.93 11.16
CA ASP A 225 13.59 -11.45 11.61
C ASP A 225 13.60 -11.61 13.14
N LYS A 226 13.06 -10.59 13.82
CA LYS A 226 12.89 -10.53 15.26
C LYS A 226 11.84 -9.47 15.61
N ILE A 227 11.47 -9.43 16.89
CA ILE A 227 10.70 -8.37 17.51
C ILE A 227 11.45 -7.86 18.74
N SER A 228 11.38 -6.56 19.00
CA SER A 228 12.07 -5.94 20.15
C SER A 228 11.14 -5.69 21.34
N SER A 229 9.83 -5.92 21.18
CA SER A 229 8.88 -6.04 22.29
C SER A 229 8.38 -7.48 22.40
N SER A 230 8.57 -8.10 23.55
CA SER A 230 8.06 -9.47 23.80
C SER A 230 6.57 -9.51 24.13
N SER A 231 5.96 -8.38 24.51
CA SER A 231 4.52 -8.25 24.77
C SER A 231 3.76 -7.78 23.52
N GLU A 232 4.28 -6.77 22.83
CA GLU A 232 3.56 -6.15 21.71
C GLU A 232 3.97 -6.69 20.34
N GLY A 233 5.26 -6.88 20.10
CA GLY A 233 5.79 -7.12 18.75
C GLY A 233 6.78 -6.06 18.28
N LEU A 234 6.46 -5.40 17.16
CA LEU A 234 7.36 -4.43 16.52
C LEU A 234 7.53 -3.22 17.43
N GLN A 235 8.78 -2.85 17.76
CA GLN A 235 9.05 -1.75 18.68
C GLN A 235 9.72 -0.57 17.97
N VAL A 236 9.06 0.59 18.02
CA VAL A 236 9.61 1.91 17.71
C VAL A 236 10.09 2.55 19.01
N LYS A 237 11.40 2.59 19.22
CA LYS A 237 11.97 3.12 20.45
C LYS A 237 12.96 4.25 20.19
N GLY A 238 12.73 5.39 20.83
CA GLY A 238 13.67 6.50 20.90
C GLY A 238 14.80 6.27 21.90
N LYS A 239 15.91 7.00 21.74
CA LYS A 239 17.05 6.96 22.67
C LYS A 239 16.67 7.41 24.07
N SER A 240 15.84 8.46 24.14
CA SER A 240 15.38 9.16 25.35
C SER A 240 14.03 9.80 25.07
N ALA A 241 13.31 10.24 26.11
CA ALA A 241 12.01 10.90 25.99
C ALA A 241 11.91 11.85 24.78
N TYR A 242 10.86 11.66 23.97
CA TYR A 242 10.55 12.48 22.80
C TYR A 242 11.70 12.54 21.78
N SER A 243 12.35 11.42 21.45
CA SER A 243 13.35 11.36 20.37
C SER A 243 12.68 11.49 19.01
N ASP A 244 13.11 12.44 18.19
CA ASP A 244 12.62 12.61 16.82
C ASP A 244 12.96 11.38 15.97
N MET A 245 11.95 10.60 15.60
CA MET A 245 12.12 9.38 14.80
C MET A 245 11.95 9.66 13.30
N LYS A 246 11.10 10.64 12.92
CA LYS A 246 10.71 10.94 11.53
C LYS A 246 10.32 9.67 10.76
N LEU A 247 9.54 8.83 11.43
CA LEU A 247 9.21 7.47 10.98
C LEU A 247 7.73 7.40 10.65
N THR A 248 7.42 6.93 9.45
CA THR A 248 6.06 6.51 9.08
C THR A 248 6.06 4.99 8.91
N ILE A 249 5.03 4.33 9.44
CA ILE A 249 4.70 2.95 9.12
C ILE A 249 3.32 2.97 8.48
N GLU A 250 3.25 2.72 7.17
CA GLU A 250 2.02 2.81 6.40
C GLU A 250 1.71 1.50 5.65
N GLY A 251 0.43 1.22 5.44
CA GLY A 251 0.02 0.18 4.51
C GLY A 251 -0.20 0.70 3.09
N VAL A 252 0.06 -0.16 2.11
CA VAL A 252 -0.20 0.11 0.68
C VAL A 252 -1.48 -0.59 0.25
N GLY A 253 -2.40 0.17 -0.37
CA GLY A 253 -3.67 -0.36 -0.85
C GLY A 253 -4.61 -0.74 0.30
N SER A 254 -5.56 -1.63 0.01
CA SER A 254 -6.60 -2.07 0.96
C SER A 254 -6.31 -3.43 1.61
N ASP A 255 -5.20 -4.07 1.28
CA ASP A 255 -4.83 -5.42 1.74
C ASP A 255 -3.59 -5.45 2.65
N ALA A 256 -3.06 -4.28 3.01
CA ALA A 256 -1.96 -4.16 3.95
C ALA A 256 -2.39 -4.52 5.38
N CYS A 257 -1.74 -5.53 5.95
CA CYS A 257 -2.10 -6.08 7.25
C CYS A 257 -0.85 -6.50 8.02
N ILE A 258 -0.79 -6.15 9.30
CA ILE A 258 0.10 -6.80 10.26
C ILE A 258 -0.70 -7.81 11.08
N LYS A 259 -0.16 -9.02 11.22
CA LYS A 259 -0.86 -10.12 11.87
C LYS A 259 0.01 -10.84 12.89
N ASP A 260 -0.58 -11.22 14.01
CA ASP A 260 0.06 -11.97 15.09
C ASP A 260 1.10 -11.15 15.90
N PHE A 261 1.12 -9.83 15.70
CA PHE A 261 1.88 -8.83 16.46
C PHE A 261 1.23 -7.44 16.34
N GLY A 262 1.47 -6.60 17.33
CA GLY A 262 1.15 -5.18 17.36
C GLY A 262 2.40 -4.29 17.28
N ILE A 263 2.23 -2.99 17.51
CA ILE A 263 3.30 -2.00 17.48
C ILE A 263 3.41 -1.29 18.84
N LEU A 264 4.61 -1.29 19.41
CA LEU A 264 4.97 -0.52 20.59
C LEU A 264 5.75 0.73 20.21
N VAL A 265 5.31 1.89 20.67
CA VAL A 265 5.99 3.18 20.52
C VAL A 265 6.44 3.67 21.90
N ARG A 266 7.76 3.88 22.08
CA ARG A 266 8.36 4.29 23.36
C ARG A 266 9.44 5.35 23.21
N ASN A 267 9.44 6.37 24.07
CA ASN A 267 10.41 7.47 24.06
C ASN A 267 10.53 8.18 22.69
N ALA A 268 9.55 8.04 21.82
CA ALA A 268 9.62 8.43 20.42
C ALA A 268 8.79 9.69 20.16
N ALA A 269 9.11 10.38 19.08
CA ALA A 269 8.32 11.48 18.61
C ALA A 269 8.34 11.62 17.10
N ASN A 270 7.33 12.31 16.56
CA ASN A 270 7.14 12.49 15.12
C ASN A 270 7.10 11.12 14.43
N VAL A 271 6.10 10.33 14.83
CA VAL A 271 5.82 8.99 14.33
C VAL A 271 4.39 8.94 13.82
N GLU A 272 4.22 8.44 12.61
CA GLU A 272 2.93 8.23 11.94
C GLU A 272 2.72 6.71 11.73
N ILE A 273 1.52 6.22 12.06
CA ILE A 273 1.12 4.84 11.78
C ILE A 273 -0.23 4.90 11.08
N ARG A 274 -0.29 4.43 9.82
CA ARG A 274 -1.47 4.66 8.98
C ARG A 274 -1.85 3.56 8.01
N ASN A 275 -3.12 3.51 7.62
CA ASN A 275 -3.64 2.64 6.57
C ASN A 275 -3.27 1.15 6.72
N LEU A 276 -3.34 0.60 7.94
CA LEU A 276 -3.06 -0.82 8.22
C LEU A 276 -4.28 -1.51 8.81
N SER A 277 -4.49 -2.75 8.40
CA SER A 277 -5.19 -3.71 9.25
C SER A 277 -4.27 -4.25 10.34
N VAL A 278 -4.73 -4.30 11.59
CA VAL A 278 -4.01 -4.91 12.72
C VAL A 278 -4.85 -6.07 13.23
N LEU A 279 -4.39 -7.30 12.99
CA LEU A 279 -5.19 -8.51 13.21
C LEU A 279 -4.50 -9.49 14.15
N ASN A 280 -5.25 -10.03 15.11
CA ASN A 280 -4.74 -11.06 16.04
C ASN A 280 -3.44 -10.62 16.74
N PHE A 281 -3.36 -9.33 17.09
CA PHE A 281 -2.20 -8.75 17.78
C PHE A 281 -1.93 -9.44 19.12
N MET A 282 -0.75 -9.23 19.69
CA MET A 282 -0.31 -9.89 20.92
C MET A 282 -1.03 -9.32 22.15
N ASP A 283 -0.39 -8.46 22.94
CA ASP A 283 -1.02 -7.80 24.10
C ASP A 283 -1.89 -6.63 23.61
N ASP A 284 -1.25 -5.55 23.15
CA ASP A 284 -1.90 -4.39 22.52
C ASP A 284 -1.77 -4.43 20.98
N GLY A 285 -2.73 -3.82 20.28
CA GLY A 285 -2.67 -3.58 18.84
C GLY A 285 -1.66 -2.49 18.51
N ILE A 286 -1.90 -1.29 19.04
CA ILE A 286 -0.97 -0.16 19.02
C ILE A 286 -0.80 0.35 20.46
N SER A 287 0.39 0.17 21.03
CA SER A 287 0.74 0.65 22.37
C SER A 287 1.64 1.87 22.26
N ILE A 288 1.15 3.03 22.67
CA ILE A 288 1.93 4.26 22.75
C ILE A 288 2.27 4.48 24.22
N ASP A 289 3.45 4.01 24.65
CA ASP A 289 3.80 3.98 26.06
C ASP A 289 5.09 4.76 26.39
N THR A 290 5.08 5.48 27.51
CA THR A 290 6.26 6.13 28.11
C THR A 290 6.94 7.18 27.22
N SER A 291 6.66 8.45 27.53
CA SER A 291 7.39 9.63 27.04
C SER A 291 7.41 9.75 25.52
N ASN A 292 6.27 9.56 24.87
CA ASN A 292 6.09 9.85 23.45
C ASN A 292 5.49 11.25 23.21
N CYS A 293 5.78 11.86 22.06
CA CYS A 293 5.26 13.17 21.67
C CYS A 293 4.98 13.22 20.17
N ASN A 294 3.95 13.93 19.68
CA ASN A 294 3.70 14.05 18.23
C ASN A 294 3.52 12.68 17.56
N ILE A 295 2.55 11.89 18.05
CA ILE A 295 2.22 10.58 17.50
C ILE A 295 0.88 10.66 16.78
N TRP A 296 0.83 10.20 15.54
CA TRP A 296 -0.40 10.15 14.76
C TRP A 296 -0.72 8.71 14.34
N VAL A 297 -1.86 8.20 14.81
CA VAL A 297 -2.34 6.86 14.45
C VAL A 297 -3.69 7.01 13.79
N HIS A 298 -3.77 6.68 12.50
CA HIS A 298 -4.97 6.97 11.74
C HIS A 298 -5.28 6.02 10.60
N ASN A 299 -6.56 5.97 10.20
CA ASN A 299 -7.02 5.11 9.12
C ASN A 299 -6.64 3.63 9.32
N LEU A 300 -6.59 3.17 10.57
CA LEU A 300 -6.37 1.76 10.87
C LEU A 300 -7.68 1.00 10.99
N ASP A 301 -7.69 -0.23 10.49
CA ASP A 301 -8.71 -1.23 10.83
C ASP A 301 -8.12 -2.16 11.89
N ILE A 302 -8.54 -1.99 13.14
CA ILE A 302 -8.03 -2.78 14.27
C ILE A 302 -9.07 -3.83 14.65
N TYR A 303 -8.69 -5.10 14.51
CA TYR A 303 -9.52 -6.25 14.83
C TYR A 303 -9.23 -6.77 16.24
N TYR A 304 -9.77 -7.93 16.62
CA TYR A 304 -9.47 -8.54 17.91
C TYR A 304 -8.00 -8.99 18.03
N GLY A 305 -7.48 -8.93 19.26
CA GLY A 305 -6.18 -9.47 19.65
C GLY A 305 -6.26 -10.91 20.16
N GLN A 306 -5.10 -11.45 20.53
CA GLN A 306 -4.97 -12.77 21.15
C GLN A 306 -5.61 -12.77 22.54
N ALA A 307 -6.22 -13.90 22.94
CA ALA A 307 -6.84 -13.98 24.25
C ALA A 307 -5.79 -13.86 25.37
N GLY A 308 -5.96 -12.87 26.25
CA GLY A 308 -5.16 -12.68 27.45
C GLY A 308 -5.62 -13.57 28.61
N SER A 309 -5.04 -13.34 29.80
CA SER A 309 -5.38 -14.11 31.00
C SER A 309 -6.62 -13.58 31.73
N ASP A 310 -6.91 -12.29 31.60
CA ASP A 310 -8.02 -11.66 32.30
C ASP A 310 -9.35 -11.90 31.57
N SER A 311 -10.46 -11.89 32.32
CA SER A 311 -11.76 -12.28 31.79
C SER A 311 -12.31 -11.35 30.70
N ASP A 312 -11.86 -10.09 30.70
CA ASP A 312 -12.16 -9.04 29.72
C ASP A 312 -11.18 -9.03 28.53
N GLN A 313 -10.09 -9.79 28.59
CA GLN A 313 -9.08 -9.90 27.53
C GLN A 313 -9.36 -11.03 26.52
N LYS A 314 -10.61 -11.49 26.40
CA LYS A 314 -10.97 -12.57 25.45
C LYS A 314 -10.70 -12.22 23.98
N LYS A 315 -10.55 -10.93 23.67
CA LYS A 315 -10.36 -10.37 22.33
C LYS A 315 -9.13 -9.45 22.25
N GLY A 316 -8.08 -9.74 23.03
CA GLY A 316 -6.90 -8.87 23.19
C GLY A 316 -6.95 -8.03 24.46
N ASP A 317 -5.80 -7.42 24.82
CA ASP A 317 -5.76 -6.34 25.81
C ASP A 317 -6.19 -5.02 25.13
N GLY A 318 -5.32 -4.02 24.96
CA GLY A 318 -5.68 -2.73 24.37
C GLY A 318 -5.64 -2.72 22.82
N SER A 319 -6.70 -2.27 22.15
CA SER A 319 -6.61 -2.04 20.70
C SER A 319 -5.68 -0.86 20.35
N ILE A 320 -5.97 0.35 20.83
CA ILE A 320 -5.02 1.49 20.80
C ILE A 320 -4.92 2.09 22.20
N ASP A 321 -3.76 1.95 22.82
CA ASP A 321 -3.50 2.49 24.14
C ASP A 321 -2.54 3.68 24.09
N VAL A 322 -2.86 4.72 24.87
CA VAL A 322 -1.98 5.87 25.08
C VAL A 322 -1.65 5.97 26.56
N LYS A 323 -0.38 5.72 26.88
CA LYS A 323 0.18 5.64 28.23
C LYS A 323 1.34 6.62 28.37
N LYS A 324 1.28 7.56 29.34
CA LYS A 324 2.36 8.49 29.70
C LYS A 324 2.96 9.24 28.49
N SER A 325 2.10 9.69 27.57
CA SER A 325 2.49 10.22 26.27
C SER A 325 1.67 11.44 25.90
N GLN A 326 2.29 12.42 25.25
CA GLN A 326 1.67 13.72 24.99
C GLN A 326 1.48 13.99 23.50
N TYR A 327 0.59 14.92 23.16
CA TYR A 327 0.43 15.41 21.79
C TYR A 327 0.20 14.25 20.80
N CYS A 328 -0.77 13.40 21.09
CA CYS A 328 -1.14 12.29 20.22
C CYS A 328 -2.51 12.55 19.57
N THR A 329 -2.63 12.21 18.30
CA THR A 329 -3.91 12.20 17.57
C THR A 329 -4.20 10.78 17.14
N ILE A 330 -5.37 10.26 17.54
CA ILE A 330 -5.89 8.96 17.16
C ILE A 330 -7.16 9.21 16.34
N SER A 331 -7.12 9.01 15.02
CA SER A 331 -8.19 9.53 14.15
C SER A 331 -8.57 8.62 13.00
N TYR A 332 -9.85 8.60 12.61
CA TYR A 332 -10.32 7.81 11.45
C TYR A 332 -10.02 6.30 11.55
N ASN A 333 -9.80 5.76 12.75
CA ASN A 333 -9.60 4.33 12.95
C ASN A 333 -10.95 3.62 13.11
N HIS A 334 -11.02 2.36 12.71
CA HIS A 334 -12.15 1.49 12.95
C HIS A 334 -11.74 0.37 13.91
N PHE A 335 -12.41 0.31 15.06
CA PHE A 335 -12.22 -0.71 16.08
C PHE A 335 -13.25 -1.81 15.87
N PHE A 336 -12.84 -2.92 15.23
CA PHE A 336 -13.70 -4.06 14.96
C PHE A 336 -13.72 -5.03 16.13
N ASP A 337 -14.90 -5.20 16.72
CA ASP A 337 -15.18 -6.27 17.68
C ASP A 337 -14.18 -6.32 18.86
N SER A 338 -13.72 -5.15 19.29
CA SER A 338 -12.71 -5.03 20.35
C SER A 338 -13.29 -5.29 21.74
N GLY A 339 -12.55 -6.01 22.57
CA GLY A 339 -12.88 -6.19 23.99
C GLY A 339 -12.54 -4.97 24.83
N LYS A 340 -11.37 -4.37 24.60
CA LYS A 340 -10.90 -3.13 25.24
C LYS A 340 -10.37 -2.19 24.14
N CYS A 341 -11.23 -1.28 23.67
CA CYS A 341 -10.95 -0.44 22.49
C CYS A 341 -9.76 0.52 22.68
N GLY A 342 -9.53 1.02 23.89
CA GLY A 342 -8.36 1.84 24.15
C GLY A 342 -8.31 2.36 25.57
N LEU A 343 -7.10 2.35 26.12
CA LEU A 343 -6.78 2.97 27.40
C LEU A 343 -6.18 4.35 27.16
N VAL A 344 -6.68 5.32 27.93
CA VAL A 344 -6.03 6.61 28.12
C VAL A 344 -5.53 6.66 29.55
N ASP A 345 -4.20 6.54 29.73
CA ASP A 345 -3.61 6.48 31.07
C ASP A 345 -3.68 7.86 31.72
N ALA A 346 -4.60 8.02 32.65
CA ALA A 346 -4.80 9.20 33.48
C ALA A 346 -4.05 9.09 34.82
N THR A 347 -2.81 8.59 34.82
CA THR A 347 -1.99 8.54 36.03
C THR A 347 -1.70 9.96 36.58
N PRO A 348 -1.65 10.14 37.92
CA PRO A 348 -1.56 11.46 38.55
C PRO A 348 -0.31 12.30 38.23
N ALA A 349 -0.46 13.63 38.40
CA ALA A 349 0.45 14.79 38.63
C ALA A 349 2.00 14.70 38.45
N ASP A 350 2.54 13.60 38.92
CA ASP A 350 3.92 13.41 39.30
C ASP A 350 4.60 12.23 38.57
N SER A 351 3.89 11.56 37.65
CA SER A 351 4.35 10.30 37.02
C SER A 351 4.46 10.30 35.49
N GLY A 352 4.21 11.46 34.84
CA GLY A 352 4.51 11.71 33.41
C GLY A 352 3.32 11.62 32.45
N TYR A 353 2.24 12.37 32.69
CA TYR A 353 0.94 12.43 31.99
C TYR A 353 0.79 11.84 30.59
N SER A 354 -0.42 11.33 30.35
CA SER A 354 -1.02 11.38 29.01
C SER A 354 -1.83 12.67 28.84
N ASP A 355 -1.26 13.68 28.18
CA ASP A 355 -1.89 15.00 27.98
C ASP A 355 -1.98 15.38 26.50
N TYR A 356 -2.89 16.30 26.16
CA TYR A 356 -3.04 16.82 24.80
C TYR A 356 -3.29 15.68 23.81
N LEU A 357 -4.40 14.97 24.02
CA LEU A 357 -4.80 13.85 23.19
C LEU A 357 -6.04 14.23 22.38
N THR A 358 -6.05 13.89 21.09
CA THR A 358 -7.21 14.09 20.21
C THR A 358 -7.69 12.74 19.71
N TYR A 359 -8.99 12.47 19.90
CA TYR A 359 -9.69 11.36 19.26
C TYR A 359 -10.81 11.93 18.41
N HIS A 360 -10.79 11.73 17.09
CA HIS A 360 -11.83 12.23 16.18
C HIS A 360 -12.07 11.29 15.00
N HIS A 361 -13.31 11.22 14.54
CA HIS A 361 -13.76 10.37 13.41
C HIS A 361 -13.42 8.87 13.52
N ASN A 362 -13.10 8.37 14.72
CA ASN A 362 -12.97 6.93 14.93
C ASN A 362 -14.35 6.27 14.96
N TRP A 363 -14.44 5.05 14.44
CA TRP A 363 -15.57 4.15 14.58
C TRP A 363 -15.25 3.14 15.68
N PHE A 364 -15.95 3.21 16.80
CA PHE A 364 -15.81 2.30 17.94
C PHE A 364 -16.86 1.18 17.95
#